data_AF-A0A2W7RKE6-F1
#
_entry.id   AF-A0A2W7RKE6-F1
#
_cell.length_a   1.000
_cell.length_b   1.000
_cell.length_c   1.000
_cell.angle_alpha   90.00
_cell.angle_beta   90.00
_cell.angle_gamma   90.00
#
_symmetry.space_group_name_H-M   'P 1'
#
loop_
_entity.id
_entity.type
_entity.pdbx_description
1 polymer ?
#
loop_
_entity_poly.entity_id
_entity_poly.type
_entity_poly.pdbx_seq_one_letter_code
_entity_poly.pdbx_strand_id
1 'polypeptide(L)'
;MKSLGILAITLFISLSVFATETDSKTFLVLFKSKELKSLNTSLKEIQSQFSSDFKIRTYAGNSELAMIIDIPECDFDACFLGQFLVSLDKGENIKLQEIAFRLIDMTANKKSLDNYLIAIEANQQKKKNDKRSTTPAP
;
A
#
# COMPACT_ATOMS: atom_id res chain seq x y z
N MET A 1 25.18 -23.65 -37.62
CA MET A 1 25.53 -22.58 -36.67
C MET A 1 24.47 -21.47 -36.57
N LYS A 2 23.79 -21.06 -37.66
CA LYS A 2 22.76 -20.00 -37.64
C LYS A 2 21.55 -20.32 -36.73
N SER A 3 21.10 -21.57 -36.66
CA SER A 3 19.95 -21.95 -35.81
C SER A 3 20.27 -21.95 -34.31
N LEU A 4 21.53 -22.20 -33.93
CA LEU A 4 21.94 -22.22 -32.52
C LEU A 4 21.93 -20.80 -31.93
N GLY A 5 22.33 -19.80 -32.72
CA GLY A 5 22.27 -18.39 -32.32
C GLY A 5 20.83 -17.89 -32.14
N ILE A 6 19.92 -18.29 -33.04
CA ILE A 6 18.49 -17.94 -32.94
C ILE A 6 17.87 -18.59 -31.69
N LEU A 7 18.19 -19.87 -31.44
CA LEU A 7 17.71 -20.58 -30.24
C LEU A 7 18.18 -19.88 -28.96
N ALA A 8 19.45 -19.49 -28.88
CA ALA A 8 20.01 -18.79 -27.73
C ALA A 8 19.31 -17.45 -27.50
N ILE A 9 19.10 -16.65 -28.55
CA ILE A 9 18.41 -15.35 -28.45
C ILE A 9 16.96 -15.55 -27.98
N THR A 10 16.26 -16.56 -28.52
CA THR A 10 14.86 -16.84 -28.14
C THR A 10 14.75 -17.31 -26.69
N LEU A 11 15.73 -18.08 -26.20
CA LEU A 11 15.82 -18.54 -24.81
C LEU A 11 16.13 -17.40 -23.84
N PHE A 12 17.00 -16.45 -24.22
CA PHE A 12 17.27 -15.28 -23.38
C PHE A 12 16.05 -14.34 -23.29
N ILE A 13 15.30 -14.16 -24.38
CA ILE A 13 14.07 -13.34 -24.38
C ILE A 13 12.97 -13.98 -23.52
N SER A 14 12.85 -15.32 -23.51
CA SER A 14 11.83 -16.00 -22.70
C SER A 14 12.11 -16.01 -21.20
N LEU A 15 13.36 -15.85 -20.78
CA LEU A 15 13.74 -15.75 -19.35
C LEU A 15 13.43 -14.37 -18.74
N SER A 16 13.31 -13.32 -19.56
CA SER A 16 13.00 -11.95 -19.10
C SER A 16 11.57 -11.73 -18.60
N VAL A 17 10.68 -12.74 -18.71
CA VAL A 17 9.24 -12.59 -18.45
C VAL A 17 8.81 -13.06 -17.05
N PHE A 18 9.72 -13.60 -16.23
CA PHE A 18 9.43 -13.99 -14.85
C PHE A 18 9.81 -12.92 -13.82
N ALA A 19 9.42 -11.67 -14.06
CA ALA A 19 9.32 -10.71 -12.97
C ALA A 19 8.06 -11.07 -12.17
N THR A 20 8.24 -11.76 -11.03
CA THR A 20 7.19 -11.86 -10.02
C THR A 20 6.75 -10.44 -9.68
N GLU A 21 5.45 -10.15 -9.75
CA GLU A 21 4.93 -8.90 -9.20
C GLU A 21 5.39 -8.85 -7.74
N THR A 22 6.35 -7.98 -7.44
CA THR A 22 6.79 -7.76 -6.07
C THR A 22 5.59 -7.25 -5.31
N ASP A 23 5.22 -7.95 -4.23
CA ASP A 23 4.11 -7.55 -3.38
C ASP A 23 4.34 -6.08 -2.98
N SER A 24 3.35 -5.23 -3.17
CA SER A 24 3.46 -3.81 -2.83
C SER A 24 2.69 -3.50 -1.57
N LYS A 25 3.25 -2.63 -0.72
CA LYS A 25 2.54 -2.06 0.41
C LYS A 25 1.87 -0.79 -0.02
N THR A 26 0.57 -0.68 0.27
CA THR A 26 -0.18 0.54 -0.02
C THR A 26 -0.45 1.29 1.28
N PHE A 27 -0.08 2.56 1.30
CA PHE A 27 -0.38 3.46 2.40
C PHE A 27 -1.38 4.54 1.98
N LEU A 28 -2.26 4.91 2.91
CA LEU A 28 -3.15 6.05 2.81
C LEU A 28 -2.67 7.14 3.78
N VAL A 29 -2.39 8.31 3.24
CA VAL A 29 -2.05 9.52 3.99
C VAL A 29 -3.23 10.47 3.91
N LEU A 30 -3.79 10.83 5.05
CA LEU A 30 -4.82 11.88 5.18
C LEU A 30 -4.15 13.14 5.70
N PHE A 31 -4.35 14.27 5.03
CA PHE A 31 -3.67 15.53 5.35
C PHE A 31 -4.53 16.48 6.16
N LYS A 32 -3.87 17.33 6.95
CA LYS A 32 -4.50 18.45 7.64
C LYS A 32 -4.59 19.64 6.69
N SER A 33 -5.76 19.88 6.12
CA SER A 33 -5.99 20.98 5.18
C SER A 33 -5.57 22.37 5.69
N LYS A 34 -5.65 22.62 6.99
CA LYS A 34 -5.21 23.88 7.60
C LYS A 34 -3.68 24.02 7.63
N GLU A 35 -2.97 22.93 7.94
CA GLU A 35 -1.50 22.91 7.99
C GLU A 35 -0.92 23.15 6.60
N LEU A 36 -1.43 22.44 5.58
CA LEU A 36 -0.97 22.61 4.20
C LEU A 36 -1.10 24.06 3.73
N LYS A 37 -2.23 24.71 4.02
CA LYS A 37 -2.45 26.12 3.70
C LYS A 37 -1.49 27.05 4.46
N SER A 38 -1.25 26.78 5.74
CA SER A 38 -0.34 27.62 6.56
C SER A 38 1.12 27.54 6.11
N LEU A 39 1.52 26.38 5.60
CA LEU A 39 2.86 26.11 5.08
C LEU A 39 3.01 26.47 3.60
N ASN A 40 1.97 27.05 2.98
CA ASN A 40 1.89 27.34 1.55
C ASN A 40 2.28 26.15 0.66
N THR A 41 1.81 24.95 1.02
CA THR A 41 2.05 23.75 0.21
C THR A 41 0.76 23.10 -0.27
N SER A 42 0.85 22.31 -1.34
CA SER A 42 -0.28 21.60 -1.95
C SER A 42 -0.06 20.10 -2.06
N LEU A 43 -1.15 19.33 -2.13
CA LEU A 43 -1.10 17.90 -2.42
C LEU A 43 -0.30 17.57 -3.68
N LYS A 44 -0.37 18.45 -4.69
CA LYS A 44 0.33 18.27 -5.96
C LYS A 44 1.84 18.42 -5.82
N GLU A 45 2.30 19.41 -5.05
CA GLU A 45 3.72 19.57 -4.73
C GLU A 45 4.23 18.38 -3.93
N ILE A 46 3.52 17.98 -2.88
CA ILE A 46 3.87 16.81 -2.07
C ILE A 46 3.96 15.58 -2.97
N GLN A 47 2.92 15.29 -3.76
CA GLN A 47 2.93 14.18 -4.72
C GLN A 47 4.16 14.20 -5.62
N SER A 48 4.53 15.36 -6.16
CA SER A 48 5.65 15.47 -7.10
C SER A 48 6.99 15.03 -6.49
N GLN A 49 7.17 15.24 -5.19
CA GLN A 49 8.40 14.87 -4.47
C GLN A 49 8.57 13.36 -4.29
N PHE A 50 7.47 12.62 -4.27
CA PHE A 50 7.48 11.16 -4.10
C PHE A 50 7.23 10.39 -5.42
N SER A 51 6.82 11.10 -6.50
CA SER A 51 6.42 10.46 -7.77
C SER A 51 7.60 9.90 -8.57
N SER A 52 8.84 10.24 -8.22
CA SER A 52 10.05 9.64 -8.81
C SER A 52 10.22 8.17 -8.44
N ASP A 53 9.89 7.83 -7.19
CA ASP A 53 10.22 6.54 -6.60
C ASP A 53 8.98 5.67 -6.37
N PHE A 54 7.79 6.29 -6.28
CA PHE A 54 6.58 5.60 -5.89
C PHE A 54 5.39 5.93 -6.80
N LYS A 55 4.45 4.99 -6.90
CA LYS A 55 3.18 5.21 -7.60
C LYS A 55 2.19 5.88 -6.68
N ILE A 56 1.68 7.05 -7.08
CA ILE A 56 0.91 7.93 -6.20
C ILE A 56 -0.40 8.36 -6.84
N ARG A 57 -1.45 8.42 -6.02
CA ARG A 57 -2.77 8.94 -6.37
C ARG A 57 -3.22 9.92 -5.29
N THR A 58 -3.55 11.15 -5.67
CA THR A 58 -4.09 12.15 -4.73
C THR A 58 -5.58 12.35 -4.94
N TYR A 59 -6.31 12.61 -3.86
CA TYR A 59 -7.74 12.87 -3.85
C TYR A 59 -8.02 14.18 -3.11
N ALA A 60 -8.85 15.03 -3.71
CA ALA A 60 -9.22 16.34 -3.20
C ALA A 60 -10.59 16.76 -3.75
N GLY A 61 -11.15 17.87 -3.25
CA GLY A 61 -12.44 18.42 -3.68
C GLY A 61 -13.55 18.03 -2.72
N ASN A 62 -14.31 16.97 -3.06
CA ASN A 62 -15.40 16.44 -2.23
C ASN A 62 -14.94 15.41 -1.19
N SER A 63 -13.64 15.10 -1.17
CA SER A 63 -13.03 14.21 -0.18
C SER A 63 -12.12 15.01 0.76
N GLU A 64 -11.78 14.40 1.89
CA GLU A 64 -10.60 14.82 2.64
C GLU A 64 -9.37 14.80 1.73
N LEU A 65 -8.40 15.69 2.02
CA LEU A 65 -7.14 15.73 1.29
C LEU A 65 -6.38 14.43 1.58
N ALA A 66 -6.21 13.61 0.57
CA ALA A 66 -5.66 12.28 0.71
C ALA A 66 -4.64 11.96 -0.37
N MET A 67 -3.68 11.12 -0.03
CA MET A 67 -2.70 10.55 -0.94
C MET A 67 -2.60 9.05 -0.67
N ILE A 68 -2.73 8.27 -1.73
CA ILE A 68 -2.44 6.84 -1.74
C ILE A 68 -1.07 6.67 -2.38
N ILE A 69 -0.18 5.97 -1.70
CA ILE A 69 1.19 5.68 -2.14
C ILE A 69 1.41 4.17 -2.13
N ASP A 70 1.78 3.62 -3.28
CA ASP A 70 2.15 2.23 -3.47
C ASP A 70 3.68 2.12 -3.44
N ILE A 71 4.19 1.37 -2.46
CA ILE A 71 5.62 1.21 -2.18
C ILE A 71 6.01 -0.25 -2.45
N PRO A 72 7.04 -0.52 -3.27
CA PRO A 72 7.53 -1.89 -3.49
C PRO A 72 7.91 -2.57 -2.17
N GLU A 73 7.79 -3.90 -2.08
CA GLU A 73 8.08 -4.63 -0.83
C GLU A 73 9.47 -4.30 -0.27
N CYS A 74 9.47 -3.61 0.86
CA CYS A 74 10.63 -3.37 1.71
C CYS A 74 10.15 -3.29 3.17
N ASP A 75 11.09 -3.25 4.11
CA ASP A 75 10.83 -3.05 5.55
C ASP A 75 10.36 -1.62 5.83
N PHE A 76 9.18 -1.32 5.29
CA PHE A 76 8.53 -0.03 5.29
C PHE A 76 7.24 -0.15 6.07
N ASP A 77 7.07 0.70 7.08
CA ASP A 77 5.85 0.81 7.87
C ASP A 77 5.33 2.25 7.87
N ALA A 78 4.14 2.47 8.43
CA ALA A 78 3.53 3.79 8.47
C ALA A 78 4.36 4.80 9.29
N CYS A 79 5.14 4.32 10.27
CA CYS A 79 5.99 5.18 11.10
C CYS A 79 7.18 5.70 10.28
N PHE A 80 7.81 4.82 9.51
CA PHE A 80 8.90 5.15 8.61
C PHE A 80 8.42 6.11 7.51
N LEU A 81 7.26 5.84 6.90
CA LEU A 81 6.63 6.78 5.96
C LEU A 81 6.44 8.17 6.58
N GLY A 82 6.01 8.22 7.84
CA GLY A 82 5.80 9.46 8.58
C GLY A 82 7.08 10.29 8.76
N GLN A 83 8.26 9.66 8.78
CA GLN A 83 9.55 10.35 8.89
C GLN A 83 10.05 10.95 7.57
N PHE A 84 9.42 10.66 6.43
CA PHE A 84 9.84 11.24 5.15
C PHE A 84 9.78 12.76 5.19
N LEU A 85 10.82 13.38 4.65
CA LEU A 85 10.92 14.82 4.55
C LEU A 85 10.17 15.30 3.32
N VAL A 86 9.32 16.30 3.52
CA VAL A 86 8.66 17.08 2.49
C VAL A 86 9.32 18.44 2.47
N SER A 87 9.87 18.80 1.32
CA SER A 87 10.44 20.13 1.08
C SER A 87 9.34 21.15 0.85
N LEU A 88 9.47 22.29 1.52
CA LEU A 88 8.59 23.46 1.42
C LEU A 88 9.27 24.53 0.56
N ASP A 89 8.48 25.46 0.02
CA ASP A 89 8.94 26.53 -0.88
C ASP A 89 10.10 27.39 -0.34
N LYS A 90 10.25 27.49 0.98
CA LYS A 90 11.31 28.28 1.63
C LYS A 90 12.60 27.51 1.89
N GLY A 91 12.74 26.30 1.36
CA GLY A 91 13.88 25.41 1.62
C GLY A 91 13.85 24.74 2.99
N GLU A 92 12.74 24.91 3.73
CA GLU A 92 12.47 24.18 4.96
C GLU A 92 11.99 22.77 4.63
N ASN A 93 12.34 21.80 5.49
CA ASN A 93 11.86 20.43 5.37
C ASN A 93 10.99 20.11 6.59
N ILE A 94 9.87 19.47 6.36
CA ILE A 94 8.98 19.00 7.41
C ILE A 94 8.73 17.50 7.27
N LYS A 95 8.55 16.79 8.38
CA LYS A 95 8.19 15.37 8.32
C LYS A 95 6.74 15.22 7.85
N LEU A 96 6.49 14.21 7.02
CA LEU A 96 5.16 13.93 6.48
C LEU A 96 4.10 13.77 7.59
N GLN A 97 4.47 13.18 8.73
CA GLN A 97 3.58 13.03 9.88
C GLN A 97 3.08 14.34 10.50
N GLU A 98 3.81 15.45 10.35
CA GLU A 98 3.40 16.74 10.95
C GLU A 98 2.23 17.34 10.17
N ILE A 99 2.28 17.22 8.84
CA ILE A 99 1.25 17.70 7.91
C ILE A 99 0.15 16.67 7.65
N ALA A 100 0.37 15.41 8.03
CA ALA A 100 -0.64 14.35 7.99
C ALA A 100 -1.50 14.35 9.26
N PHE A 101 -2.79 14.16 9.09
CA PHE A 101 -3.72 13.79 10.16
C PHE A 101 -3.56 12.33 10.54
N ARG A 102 -3.44 11.44 9.54
CA ARG A 102 -3.23 10.00 9.73
C ARG A 102 -2.42 9.40 8.59
N LEU A 103 -1.56 8.45 8.94
CA LEU A 103 -0.93 7.52 8.01
C LEU A 103 -1.44 6.12 8.32
N ILE A 104 -1.93 5.43 7.30
CA ILE A 104 -2.62 4.16 7.43
C ILE A 104 -1.97 3.15 6.48
N ASP A 105 -1.48 2.03 7.03
CA ASP A 105 -1.08 0.88 6.24
C ASP A 105 -2.33 0.10 5.81
N MET A 106 -2.72 0.26 4.55
CA MET A 106 -3.91 -0.40 4.01
C MET A 106 -3.67 -1.88 3.78
N THR A 107 -2.43 -2.28 3.49
CA THR A 107 -2.05 -3.69 3.29
C THR A 107 -2.15 -4.46 4.61
N ALA A 108 -1.60 -3.92 5.70
CA ALA A 108 -1.71 -4.51 7.04
C ALA A 108 -3.16 -4.55 7.53
N ASN A 109 -3.94 -3.50 7.26
CA ASN A 109 -5.36 -3.47 7.61
C ASN A 109 -6.17 -4.53 6.85
N LYS A 110 -5.94 -4.67 5.54
CA LYS A 110 -6.59 -5.71 4.73
C LYS A 110 -6.25 -7.10 5.27
N LYS A 111 -4.97 -7.38 5.50
CA LYS A 111 -4.52 -8.66 6.09
C LYS A 111 -5.18 -8.94 7.44
N SER A 112 -5.30 -7.91 8.29
CA SER A 112 -5.97 -8.03 9.59
C SER A 112 -7.45 -8.34 9.42
N LEU A 113 -8.14 -7.65 8.51
CA LEU A 113 -9.55 -7.91 8.19
C LEU A 113 -9.76 -9.34 7.68
N ASP A 114 -8.94 -9.80 6.74
CA ASP A 114 -9.02 -11.15 6.18
C ASP A 114 -8.84 -12.21 7.28
N ASN A 115 -7.90 -12.00 8.21
CA ASN A 115 -7.72 -12.87 9.36
C ASN A 115 -8.96 -12.93 10.27
N TYR A 116 -9.63 -11.79 10.51
CA TYR A 116 -10.86 -11.77 11.27
C TYR A 116 -12.00 -12.52 10.58
N LEU A 117 -12.14 -12.35 9.25
CA LEU A 117 -13.16 -13.05 8.47
C LEU A 117 -12.94 -14.57 8.52
N ILE A 118 -11.71 -15.04 8.31
CA ILE A 118 -11.35 -16.46 8.40
C ILE A 118 -11.68 -17.02 9.79
N ALA A 119 -11.35 -16.28 10.86
CA ALA A 119 -11.65 -16.70 12.22
C ALA A 119 -13.17 -16.81 12.48
N ILE A 120 -13.97 -15.88 11.94
CA ILE A 120 -15.43 -15.92 12.02
C ILE A 120 -15.98 -17.15 11.29
N GLU A 121 -15.52 -17.41 10.07
CA GLU A 121 -15.95 -18.57 9.27
C GLU A 121 -15.59 -19.90 9.95
N ALA A 122 -14.37 -20.02 10.47
CA ALA A 122 -13.93 -21.20 11.21
C ALA A 122 -14.80 -21.46 12.46
N ASN A 123 -15.19 -20.41 13.17
CA ASN A 123 -16.07 -20.51 14.33
C ASN A 123 -17.50 -20.92 13.94
N GLN A 124 -18.01 -20.46 12.80
CA GLN A 124 -19.32 -20.90 12.30
C GLN A 124 -19.31 -22.38 11.88
N GLN A 125 -18.23 -22.84 11.24
CA GLN A 125 -18.08 -24.24 10.86
C GLN A 125 -17.96 -25.17 12.08
N LYS A 126 -17.20 -24.79 13.11
CA LYS A 126 -17.14 -25.53 14.38
C LYS A 126 -18.52 -25.68 15.03
N LYS A 127 -19.30 -24.59 15.13
CA LYS A 127 -20.67 -24.64 15.65
C LYS A 127 -21.61 -25.55 14.85
N LYS A 128 -21.43 -25.63 13.52
CA LYS A 128 -22.23 -26.49 12.65
C LYS A 128 -21.85 -27.97 12.80
N ASN A 129 -20.56 -28.26 13.00
CA ASN A 129 -20.07 -29.61 13.23
C ASN A 129 -20.43 -30.13 14.63
N ASP A 130 -20.38 -29.28 15.66
CA ASP A 130 -20.84 -29.63 17.02
C ASP A 130 -22.32 -30.01 17.02
N LYS A 131 -23.18 -29.22 16.36
CA LYS A 131 -24.62 -29.54 16.24
C LYS A 131 -24.91 -30.84 15.50
N ARG A 132 -24.05 -31.25 14.55
CA ARG A 132 -24.17 -32.54 13.86
C ARG A 132 -23.73 -33.72 14.71
N SER A 133 -22.80 -33.52 15.64
CA SER A 133 -22.34 -34.58 16.55
C SER A 133 -23.35 -34.93 17.66
N THR A 134 -24.29 -34.03 17.94
CA THR A 134 -25.30 -34.19 19.00
C THR A 134 -26.63 -34.78 18.53
N THR A 135 -26.81 -35.08 17.23
CA THR A 135 -28.01 -35.76 16.75
C THR A 135 -27.80 -37.27 16.87
N PRO A 136 -28.51 -37.98 17.78
CA PRO A 136 -28.43 -39.44 17.83
C PRO A 136 -28.99 -40.02 16.52
N ALA A 137 -28.36 -41.05 15.99
CA ALA A 137 -28.90 -41.81 14.86
C ALA A 137 -30.27 -42.41 15.24
N PRO A 138 -31.24 -42.46 14.31
CA PRO A 138 -32.55 -43.05 14.54
C PRO A 138 -32.48 -44.57 14.77
#